data_AF-A0A974VWD1-F1
#
_entry.id   AF-A0A974VWD1-F1
#
_cell.length_a   1.000
_cell.length_b   1.000
_cell.length_c   1.000
_cell.angle_alpha   90.00
_cell.angle_beta   90.00
_cell.angle_gamma   90.00
#
_symmetry.space_group_name_H-M   'P 1'
#
loop_
_entity.id
_entity.type
_entity.pdbx_description
1 polymer ?
#
loop_
_entity_poly.entity_id
_entity_poly.type
_entity_poly.pdbx_seq_one_letter_code
_entity_poly.pdbx_strand_id
1 'polypeptide(L)'
;MNNVIKTLLFAFVIAGLLAGCAQPNPHPMDMSAAVQSAKTRTDHEALATHYEQAARDAEAAVKEHRSLLDQYKAQSYLYGRQAATVQAHCEALIRSYEQVAKANKELAALHHSLGQTVK
;
A
#
# COMPACT_ATOMS: atom_id res chain seq x y z
N MET A 1 8.72 -28.66 -26.31
CA MET A 1 8.39 -28.16 -24.96
C MET A 1 6.94 -27.68 -24.99
N ASN A 2 6.01 -28.50 -24.51
CA ASN A 2 4.57 -28.37 -24.77
C ASN A 2 4.00 -27.03 -24.28
N ASN A 3 3.10 -26.45 -25.08
CA ASN A 3 2.42 -25.19 -24.77
C ASN A 3 1.69 -25.23 -23.42
N VAL A 4 1.23 -26.40 -23.00
CA VAL A 4 0.63 -26.65 -21.67
C VAL A 4 1.60 -26.40 -20.52
N ILE A 5 2.89 -26.77 -20.67
CA ILE A 5 3.92 -26.54 -19.65
C ILE A 5 4.24 -25.04 -19.54
N LYS A 6 4.25 -24.31 -20.67
CA LYS A 6 4.40 -22.84 -20.65
C LYS A 6 3.22 -22.14 -19.96
N THR A 7 1.98 -22.58 -20.21
CA THR A 7 0.80 -22.01 -19.57
C THR A 7 0.77 -22.27 -18.06
N LEU A 8 1.19 -23.46 -17.62
CA LEU A 8 1.28 -23.80 -16.19
C LEU A 8 2.38 -23.02 -15.46
N LEU A 9 3.52 -22.77 -16.11
CA LEU A 9 4.59 -21.94 -15.54
C LEU A 9 4.19 -20.47 -15.40
N PHE A 10 3.39 -19.94 -16.34
CA PHE A 10 2.87 -18.57 -16.25
C PHE A 10 1.82 -18.41 -15.13
N ALA A 11 1.00 -19.43 -14.89
CA ALA A 11 0.00 -19.43 -13.83
C ALA A 11 0.63 -19.45 -12.42
N PHE A 12 1.79 -20.08 -12.25
CA PHE A 12 2.48 -20.17 -10.96
C PHE A 12 3.11 -18.83 -10.51
N VAL A 13 3.52 -17.99 -11.45
CA VAL A 13 4.10 -16.65 -11.17
C VAL A 13 3.02 -15.68 -10.66
N ILE A 14 1.77 -15.81 -11.13
CA ILE A 14 0.65 -14.95 -10.70
C ILE A 14 0.18 -15.31 -9.29
N ALA A 15 0.25 -16.59 -8.90
CA ALA A 15 -0.14 -17.05 -7.56
C ALA A 15 0.85 -16.65 -6.45
N GLY A 16 2.14 -16.43 -6.78
CA GLY A 16 3.14 -15.98 -5.81
C GLY A 16 3.05 -14.49 -5.45
N LEU A 17 2.33 -13.68 -6.24
CA LEU A 17 2.28 -12.23 -6.08
C LEU A 17 1.30 -11.76 -4.98
N LEU A 18 0.33 -12.59 -4.59
CA LEU A 18 -0.65 -12.24 -3.55
C LEU A 18 -0.17 -12.52 -2.12
N ALA A 19 0.95 -13.23 -1.95
CA ALA A 19 1.52 -13.54 -0.64
C ALA A 19 2.61 -12.54 -0.20
N GLY A 20 2.94 -11.55 -1.04
CA GLY A 20 4.15 -10.72 -0.88
C GLY A 20 4.07 -9.53 0.08
N CYS A 21 2.88 -9.09 0.51
CA CYS A 21 2.74 -7.85 1.29
C CYS A 21 1.89 -7.97 2.55
N ALA A 22 1.44 -9.16 2.94
CA ALA A 22 0.88 -9.35 4.27
C ALA A 22 2.01 -9.80 5.20
N GLN A 23 2.82 -8.87 5.69
CA GLN A 23 3.46 -9.12 6.98
C GLN A 23 2.29 -9.30 7.96
N PRO A 24 2.09 -10.50 8.53
CA PRO A 24 1.08 -10.65 9.56
C PRO A 24 1.57 -9.80 10.72
N ASN A 25 0.95 -8.64 10.95
CA ASN A 25 1.11 -8.00 12.23
C ASN A 25 0.53 -9.00 13.24
N PRO A 26 1.35 -9.65 14.08
CA PRO A 26 0.90 -10.79 14.90
C PRO A 26 -0.27 -10.41 15.82
N HIS A 27 -0.49 -9.11 16.01
CA HIS A 27 -1.65 -8.53 16.64
C HIS A 27 -2.17 -7.36 15.77
N PRO A 28 -3.27 -7.52 15.02
CA PRO A 28 -3.90 -6.38 14.35
C PRO A 28 -4.35 -5.38 15.41
N MET A 29 -3.81 -4.16 15.36
CA MET A 29 -4.22 -3.08 16.26
C MET A 29 -5.61 -2.62 15.86
N ASP A 30 -6.57 -2.64 16.80
CA ASP A 30 -7.83 -1.94 16.60
C ASP A 30 -7.56 -0.43 16.67
N MET A 31 -7.44 0.19 15.50
CA MET A 31 -7.10 1.61 15.40
C MET A 31 -8.14 2.52 16.02
N SER A 32 -9.43 2.16 16.02
CA SER A 32 -10.45 2.99 16.66
C SER A 32 -10.27 2.96 18.18
N ALA A 33 -10.11 1.79 18.76
CA ALA A 33 -9.87 1.65 20.19
C ALA A 33 -8.52 2.27 20.61
N ALA A 34 -7.46 2.06 19.83
CA ALA A 34 -6.12 2.54 20.13
C ALA A 34 -6.05 4.08 20.13
N VAL A 35 -6.62 4.74 19.11
CA VAL A 35 -6.68 6.21 19.05
C VAL A 35 -7.50 6.78 20.22
N GLN A 36 -8.63 6.16 20.57
CA GLN A 36 -9.50 6.63 21.67
C GLN A 36 -8.90 6.44 23.06
N SER A 37 -8.06 5.41 23.24
CA SER A 37 -7.51 5.03 24.55
C SER A 37 -6.09 5.50 24.82
N ALA A 38 -5.39 6.05 23.81
CA ALA A 38 -4.03 6.54 23.95
C ALA A 38 -3.92 7.67 24.99
N LYS A 39 -3.10 7.45 26.02
CA LYS A 39 -2.89 8.40 27.13
C LYS A 39 -1.43 8.58 27.49
N THR A 40 -0.63 7.55 27.26
CA THR A 40 0.79 7.53 27.61
C THR A 40 1.65 7.82 26.39
N ARG A 41 2.90 8.24 26.63
CA ARG A 41 3.89 8.40 25.57
C ARG A 41 4.00 7.14 24.70
N THR A 42 4.03 5.97 25.33
CA THR A 42 4.14 4.68 24.64
C THR A 42 2.92 4.39 23.76
N ASP A 43 1.71 4.75 24.19
CA ASP A 43 0.51 4.56 23.35
C ASP A 43 0.59 5.42 22.07
N HIS A 44 1.01 6.67 22.22
CA HIS A 44 1.17 7.58 21.09
C HIS A 44 2.34 7.15 20.17
N GLU A 45 3.46 6.67 20.71
CA GLU A 45 4.57 6.11 19.93
C GLU A 45 4.15 4.86 19.14
N ALA A 46 3.29 4.01 19.71
CA ALA A 46 2.75 2.83 19.02
C ALA A 46 1.84 3.23 17.85
N LEU A 47 0.97 4.23 18.03
CA LEU A 47 0.15 4.80 16.96
C LEU A 47 1.00 5.46 15.88
N ALA A 48 2.03 6.22 16.26
CA ALA A 48 2.95 6.83 15.31
C ALA A 48 3.63 5.77 14.44
N THR A 49 4.18 4.72 15.06
CA THR A 49 4.82 3.60 14.37
C THR A 49 3.86 2.91 13.40
N HIS A 50 2.61 2.70 13.80
CA HIS A 50 1.59 2.10 12.93
C HIS A 50 1.33 2.98 11.70
N TYR A 51 1.10 4.28 11.89
CA TYR A 51 0.86 5.19 10.78
C TYR A 51 2.08 5.36 9.87
N GLU A 52 3.31 5.32 10.40
CA GLU A 52 4.51 5.27 9.57
C GLU A 52 4.57 4.02 8.70
N GLN A 53 4.20 2.86 9.24
CA GLN A 53 4.13 1.63 8.45
C GLN A 53 3.07 1.74 7.35
N ALA A 54 1.86 2.21 7.68
CA ALA A 54 0.80 2.41 6.70
C ALA A 54 1.20 3.42 5.60
N ALA A 55 1.99 4.45 5.95
CA ALA A 55 2.56 5.37 4.97
C ALA A 55 3.55 4.66 4.02
N ARG A 56 4.45 3.82 4.56
CA ARG A 56 5.41 3.03 3.75
C ARG A 56 4.69 2.06 2.81
N ASP A 57 3.63 1.41 3.28
CA ASP A 57 2.84 0.49 2.48
C ASP A 57 2.14 1.22 1.32
N ALA A 58 1.58 2.40 1.59
CA ALA A 58 0.99 3.24 0.55
C ALA A 58 2.03 3.73 -0.47
N GLU A 59 3.24 4.11 -0.03
CA GLU A 59 4.34 4.46 -0.93
C GLU A 59 4.81 3.29 -1.79
N ALA A 60 4.80 2.07 -1.25
CA ALA A 60 5.10 0.87 -2.02
C ALA A 60 4.03 0.65 -3.10
N ALA A 61 2.75 0.81 -2.76
CA ALA A 61 1.65 0.74 -3.73
C ALA A 61 1.75 1.82 -4.83
N VAL A 62 2.17 3.05 -4.50
CA VAL A 62 2.46 4.09 -5.49
C VAL A 62 3.53 3.63 -6.48
N LYS A 63 4.64 3.06 -5.99
CA LYS A 63 5.74 2.57 -6.85
C LYS A 63 5.27 1.44 -7.76
N GLU A 64 4.51 0.49 -7.22
CA GLU A 64 3.94 -0.62 -7.98
C GLU A 64 3.02 -0.11 -9.10
N HIS A 65 2.06 0.77 -8.77
CA HIS A 65 1.13 1.29 -9.76
C HIS A 65 1.81 2.19 -10.80
N ARG A 66 2.87 2.94 -10.44
CA ARG A 66 3.67 3.66 -11.45
C ARG A 66 4.31 2.68 -12.45
N SER A 67 4.88 1.58 -11.97
CA SER A 67 5.43 0.54 -12.84
C SER A 67 4.38 -0.11 -13.74
N LEU A 68 3.18 -0.37 -13.21
CA LEU A 68 2.06 -0.91 -13.99
C LEU A 68 1.57 0.09 -15.04
N LEU A 69 1.45 1.37 -14.70
CA LEU A 69 1.07 2.43 -15.62
C LEU A 69 2.06 2.53 -16.79
N ASP A 70 3.36 2.47 -16.51
CA ASP A 70 4.40 2.48 -17.53
C ASP A 70 4.28 1.27 -18.48
N GLN A 71 3.99 0.09 -17.95
CA GLN A 71 3.72 -1.10 -18.74
C GLN A 71 2.45 -0.95 -19.60
N TYR A 72 1.35 -0.47 -19.03
CA TYR A 72 0.11 -0.23 -19.78
C TYR A 72 0.28 0.82 -20.87
N LYS A 73 1.14 1.82 -20.66
CA LYS A 73 1.51 2.81 -21.67
C LYS A 73 2.34 2.17 -22.79
N ALA A 74 3.42 1.47 -22.43
CA ALA A 74 4.32 0.82 -23.38
C ALA A 74 3.65 -0.28 -24.21
N GLN A 75 2.68 -0.99 -23.62
CA GLN A 75 1.99 -2.13 -24.23
C GLN A 75 0.52 -1.82 -24.56
N SER A 76 0.18 -0.55 -24.78
CA SER A 76 -1.20 -0.11 -25.06
C SER A 76 -1.89 -0.93 -26.16
N TYR A 77 -1.12 -1.41 -27.15
CA TYR A 77 -1.62 -2.23 -28.26
C TYR A 77 -2.24 -3.57 -27.81
N LEU A 78 -1.85 -4.12 -26.66
CA LEU A 78 -2.43 -5.35 -26.10
C LEU A 78 -3.85 -5.15 -25.56
N TYR A 79 -4.19 -3.90 -25.21
CA TYR A 79 -5.45 -3.57 -24.52
C TYR A 79 -6.46 -2.86 -25.43
N GLY A 80 -6.08 -2.51 -26.66
CA GLY A 80 -6.98 -1.90 -27.64
C GLY A 80 -7.74 -0.69 -27.08
N ARG A 81 -9.07 -0.71 -27.18
CA ARG A 81 -9.94 0.39 -26.69
C ARG A 81 -9.93 0.54 -25.17
N GLN A 82 -9.53 -0.49 -24.43
CA GLN A 82 -9.50 -0.48 -22.96
C GLN A 82 -8.22 0.14 -22.39
N ALA A 83 -7.20 0.40 -23.22
CA ALA A 83 -5.92 0.94 -22.78
C ALA A 83 -6.08 2.24 -21.98
N ALA A 84 -6.90 3.17 -22.47
CA ALA A 84 -7.16 4.45 -21.78
C ALA A 84 -7.84 4.24 -20.41
N THR A 85 -8.79 3.30 -20.32
CA THR A 85 -9.50 3.00 -19.07
C THR A 85 -8.57 2.42 -18.01
N VAL A 86 -7.71 1.46 -18.36
CA VAL A 86 -6.79 0.85 -17.40
C VAL A 86 -5.69 1.82 -16.96
N GLN A 87 -5.22 2.68 -17.87
CA GLN A 87 -4.28 3.76 -17.54
C GLN A 87 -4.92 4.76 -16.57
N ALA A 88 -6.13 5.24 -16.85
CA ALA A 88 -6.84 6.18 -15.99
C ALA A 88 -7.14 5.59 -14.60
N HIS A 89 -7.49 4.30 -14.53
CA HIS A 89 -7.66 3.58 -13.28
C HIS A 89 -6.36 3.55 -12.46
N CYS A 90 -5.24 3.22 -13.11
CA CYS A 90 -3.94 3.16 -12.44
C CYS A 90 -3.48 4.55 -11.95
N GLU A 91 -3.71 5.60 -12.75
CA GLU A 91 -3.45 6.98 -12.35
C GLU A 91 -4.31 7.41 -11.15
N ALA A 92 -5.56 6.98 -11.08
CA ALA A 92 -6.42 7.23 -9.92
C ALA A 92 -5.90 6.53 -8.66
N LEU A 93 -5.44 5.28 -8.77
CA LEU A 93 -4.83 4.54 -7.66
C LEU A 93 -3.55 5.22 -7.16
N ILE A 94 -2.67 5.67 -8.06
CA ILE A 94 -1.47 6.43 -7.70
C ILE A 94 -1.84 7.64 -6.86
N ARG A 95 -2.77 8.49 -7.33
CA ARG A 95 -3.20 9.68 -6.60
C ARG A 95 -3.82 9.34 -5.24
N SER A 96 -4.62 8.28 -5.17
CA SER A 96 -5.23 7.83 -3.92
C SER A 96 -4.17 7.40 -2.91
N TYR A 97 -3.22 6.56 -3.31
CA TYR A 97 -2.17 6.11 -2.41
C TYR A 97 -1.20 7.22 -2.01
N GLU A 98 -0.93 8.20 -2.88
CA GLU A 98 -0.18 9.40 -2.50
C GLU A 98 -0.88 10.19 -1.38
N GLN A 99 -2.20 10.34 -1.46
CA GLN A 99 -3.00 10.98 -0.41
C GLN A 99 -2.98 10.16 0.89
N VAL A 100 -3.11 8.82 0.80
CA VAL A 100 -3.01 7.92 1.95
C VAL A 100 -1.63 8.04 2.61
N ALA A 101 -0.55 8.00 1.83
CA ALA A 101 0.80 8.14 2.35
C ALA A 101 1.00 9.48 3.08
N LYS A 102 0.52 10.58 2.49
CA LYS A 102 0.57 11.92 3.10
C LYS A 102 -0.21 11.97 4.43
N ALA A 103 -1.46 11.51 4.44
CA ALA A 103 -2.30 11.55 5.63
C ALA A 103 -1.70 10.69 6.76
N ASN A 104 -1.17 9.51 6.44
CA ASN A 104 -0.53 8.66 7.44
C ASN A 104 0.78 9.27 7.99
N LYS A 105 1.58 9.95 7.17
CA LYS A 105 2.75 10.71 7.67
C LYS A 105 2.36 11.84 8.62
N GLU A 106 1.28 12.56 8.29
CA GLU A 106 0.76 13.65 9.14
C GLU A 106 0.26 13.09 10.48
N LEU A 107 -0.47 11.98 10.48
CA LEU A 107 -0.92 11.30 11.69
C LEU A 107 0.25 10.77 12.52
N ALA A 108 1.25 10.16 11.88
CA ALA A 108 2.46 9.73 12.57
C ALA A 108 3.17 10.88 13.28
N ALA A 109 3.38 12.00 12.58
CA ALA A 109 3.99 13.20 13.14
C ALA A 109 3.16 13.78 14.31
N LEU A 110 1.84 13.80 14.17
CA LEU A 110 0.93 14.23 15.23
C LEU A 110 1.09 13.35 16.48
N HIS A 111 1.07 12.03 16.32
CA HIS A 111 1.22 11.11 17.43
C HIS A 111 2.60 11.19 18.10
N HIS A 112 3.69 11.35 17.34
CA HIS A 112 5.00 11.65 17.91
C HIS A 112 4.99 12.91 18.80
N SER A 113 4.39 13.99 18.30
CA SER A 113 4.29 15.24 19.06
C SER A 113 3.44 15.10 20.33
N LEU A 114 2.32 14.38 20.24
CA LEU A 114 1.47 14.09 21.40
C LEU A 114 2.22 13.26 22.44
N GLY A 115 2.95 12.22 22.01
CA GLY A 115 3.76 11.38 22.88
C GLY A 115 4.85 12.14 23.64
N GLN A 116 5.42 13.18 23.04
CA GLN A 116 6.40 14.06 23.69
C GLN A 116 5.78 15.05 24.69
N THR A 117 4.48 15.33 24.54
CA THR A 117 3.76 16.32 25.34
C THR A 117 3.08 15.71 26.56
N VAL A 118 2.68 14.44 26.48
CA VAL A 118 2.10 13.70 27.61
C VAL A 118 3.18 13.34 28.65
N LYS A 119 2.86 13.54 29.93
CA LYS A 119 3.77 13.30 31.07
C LYS A 119 3.87 11.85 31.47
#